data_AF-A0ABD4Z8E9-F1
#
_entry.id   AF-A0ABD4Z8E9-F1
#
_cell.length_a   1.000
_cell.length_b   1.000
_cell.length_c   1.000
_cell.angle_alpha   90.00
_cell.angle_beta   90.00
_cell.angle_gamma   90.00
#
_symmetry.space_group_name_H-M   'P 1'
#
loop_
_entity.id
_entity.type
_entity.pdbx_description
1 polymer ?
#
loop_
_entity_poly.entity_id
_entity_poly.type
_entity_poly.pdbx_seq_one_letter_code
_entity_poly.pdbx_strand_id
1 'polypeptide(L)'
;MEEEQKALAQQQIELLVPLELYLQAGVHIGTHTCTKQMEKFVFRVRPDGLYILDIKKTDERLRIAGKFLSRFEPSKIMVVSTRQYGKQPVLKFAEFVGAKPVVGRFVPGTLTNPKLEWYYEPDVIVLTDPRIDSQPLDEALMVGIPIVAFVSTDNRLEGVDLAIPANNKGRKSLALLYWVLARQVLRERGSIGPTDNLPVTHEVFESST
;
A
#
# COMPACT_ATOMS: atom_id res chain seq x y z
N MET A 1 -15.46 -15.37 33.24
CA MET A 1 -15.21 -13.91 33.26
C MET A 1 -13.73 -13.57 33.09
N GLU A 2 -12.80 -14.01 33.94
CA GLU A 2 -11.35 -13.77 33.70
C GLU A 2 -10.76 -14.60 32.55
N GLU A 3 -11.25 -15.82 32.31
CA GLU A 3 -10.83 -16.64 31.15
C GLU A 3 -11.39 -16.14 29.81
N GLU A 4 -12.60 -15.57 29.79
CA GLU A 4 -13.14 -14.87 28.62
C GLU A 4 -12.40 -13.57 28.33
N GLN A 5 -12.02 -12.82 29.37
CA GLN A 5 -11.17 -11.64 29.23
C GLN A 5 -9.75 -12.00 28.77
N LYS A 6 -9.19 -13.15 29.21
CA LYS A 6 -7.94 -13.70 28.68
C LYS A 6 -8.08 -14.20 27.24
N ALA A 7 -9.20 -14.81 26.84
CA ALA A 7 -9.45 -15.21 25.45
C ALA A 7 -9.61 -14.01 24.52
N LEU A 8 -10.28 -12.94 24.98
CA LEU A 8 -10.37 -11.65 24.29
C LEU A 8 -9.02 -10.93 24.23
N ALA A 9 -8.17 -11.06 25.25
CA ALA A 9 -6.80 -10.56 25.25
C ALA A 9 -5.84 -11.41 24.40
N GLN A 10 -6.09 -12.72 24.26
CA GLN A 10 -5.36 -13.65 23.41
C GLN A 10 -5.73 -13.51 21.93
N GLN A 11 -6.87 -12.88 21.61
CA GLN A 11 -7.14 -12.33 20.29
C GLN A 11 -6.56 -10.91 20.11
N GLN A 12 -5.47 -10.57 20.81
CA GLN A 12 -4.54 -9.56 20.31
C GLN A 12 -3.95 -10.12 19.01
N ILE A 13 -4.55 -9.73 17.89
CA ILE A 13 -3.94 -9.87 16.57
C ILE A 13 -2.54 -9.28 16.69
N GLU A 14 -1.52 -10.12 16.55
CA GLU A 14 -0.14 -9.67 16.46
C GLU A 14 -0.01 -8.83 15.18
N LEU A 15 -0.10 -7.51 15.37
CA LEU A 15 0.06 -6.54 14.30
C LEU A 15 1.47 -6.66 13.73
N LEU A 16 1.62 -6.39 12.43
CA LEU A 16 2.93 -6.39 11.79
C LEU A 16 3.86 -5.37 12.46
N VAL A 17 3.31 -4.26 12.91
CA VAL A 17 4.03 -3.16 13.53
C VAL A 17 3.29 -2.75 14.79
N PRO A 18 3.98 -2.28 15.86
CA PRO A 18 3.33 -1.72 17.03
C PRO A 18 2.29 -0.67 16.65
N LEU A 19 1.14 -0.70 17.33
CA LEU A 19 0.02 0.21 17.08
C LEU A 19 0.45 1.69 17.15
N GLU A 20 1.37 2.01 18.06
CA GLU A 20 1.94 3.33 18.25
C GLU A 20 2.55 3.89 16.96
N LEU A 21 3.25 3.05 16.18
CA LEU A 21 3.92 3.50 14.96
C LEU A 21 2.90 3.82 13.86
N TYR A 22 1.84 3.01 13.72
CA TYR A 22 0.73 3.31 12.80
C TYR A 22 0.05 4.65 13.14
N LEU A 23 -0.13 4.92 14.43
CA LEU A 23 -0.72 6.18 14.91
C LEU A 23 0.21 7.38 14.70
N GLN A 24 1.52 7.24 14.99
CA GLN A 24 2.52 8.28 14.80
C GLN A 24 2.71 8.65 13.32
N ALA A 25 2.68 7.65 12.43
CA ALA A 25 2.74 7.88 10.98
C ALA A 25 1.44 8.47 10.41
N GLY A 26 0.34 8.44 11.16
CA GLY A 26 -0.95 8.98 10.76
C GLY A 26 -1.67 8.14 9.70
N VAL A 27 -1.47 6.81 9.71
CA VAL A 27 -2.06 5.88 8.73
C VAL A 27 -3.59 5.83 8.85
N HIS A 28 -4.12 6.01 10.05
CA HIS A 28 -5.56 5.98 10.36
C HIS A 28 -6.31 7.27 9.97
N ILE A 29 -5.61 8.34 9.61
CA ILE A 29 -6.22 9.64 9.32
C ILE A 29 -6.74 9.62 7.88
N GLY A 30 -8.07 9.57 7.72
CA GLY A 30 -8.75 9.74 6.45
C GLY A 30 -9.02 11.21 6.10
N THR A 31 -9.94 11.43 5.17
CA THR A 31 -10.34 12.78 4.73
C THR A 31 -11.71 13.15 5.28
N HIS A 32 -12.28 14.28 4.85
CA HIS A 32 -13.67 14.68 5.16
C HIS A 32 -14.71 14.02 4.24
N THR A 33 -14.27 13.31 3.20
CA THR A 33 -15.16 12.65 2.24
C THR A 33 -14.98 11.15 2.33
N CYS A 34 -16.10 10.43 2.28
CA CYS A 34 -16.13 8.98 2.25
C CYS A 34 -16.97 8.50 1.06
N THR A 35 -16.44 7.59 0.27
CA THR A 35 -17.21 6.87 -0.75
C THR A 35 -17.93 5.68 -0.13
N LYS A 36 -19.10 5.31 -0.67
CA LYS A 36 -19.91 4.19 -0.16
C LYS A 36 -19.15 2.86 -0.08
N GLN A 37 -18.23 2.62 -1.01
CA GLN A 37 -17.40 1.41 -1.03
C GLN A 37 -16.37 1.38 0.11
N MET A 38 -15.92 2.55 0.58
CA MET A 38 -14.92 2.70 1.63
C MET A 38 -15.49 2.69 3.05
N GLU A 39 -16.82 2.84 3.21
CA GLU A 39 -17.49 2.81 4.53
C GLU A 39 -17.12 1.56 5.35
N LYS A 40 -16.94 0.41 4.69
CA LYS A 40 -16.53 -0.85 5.33
C LYS A 40 -15.14 -0.81 5.96
N PHE A 41 -14.28 0.14 5.61
CA PHE A 41 -12.94 0.31 6.17
C PHE A 41 -12.84 1.46 7.19
N VAL A 42 -13.90 2.25 7.32
CA VAL A 42 -14.00 3.32 8.31
C VAL A 42 -14.32 2.70 9.67
N PHE A 43 -13.59 3.14 10.70
CA PHE A 43 -13.86 2.79 12.09
C PHE A 43 -14.87 3.74 12.74
N ARG A 44 -14.61 5.06 12.66
CA ARG A 44 -15.49 6.10 13.20
C ARG A 44 -15.23 7.45 12.56
N VAL A 45 -16.15 8.39 12.75
CA VAL A 45 -15.99 9.79 12.34
C VAL A 45 -15.61 10.63 13.57
N ARG A 46 -14.61 11.50 13.44
CA ARG A 46 -14.25 12.48 14.48
C ARG A 46 -15.29 13.61 14.55
N PRO A 47 -15.40 14.33 15.68
CA PRO A 47 -16.22 15.54 15.76
C PRO A 47 -15.89 16.58 14.68
N ASP A 48 -14.61 16.64 14.26
CA ASP A 48 -14.13 17.54 13.20
C ASP A 48 -14.60 17.14 11.78
N GLY A 49 -15.31 16.00 11.65
CA GLY A 49 -15.75 15.47 10.36
C GLY A 49 -14.68 14.67 9.60
N LEU A 50 -13.52 14.39 10.20
CA LEU A 50 -12.50 13.50 9.63
C LEU A 50 -12.89 12.03 9.86
N TYR A 51 -12.85 11.24 8.79
CA TYR A 51 -13.03 9.80 8.86
C TYR A 51 -11.76 9.12 9.39
N ILE A 52 -11.90 8.22 10.36
CA ILE A 52 -10.81 7.39 10.88
C ILE A 52 -10.90 6.00 10.24
N LEU A 53 -9.80 5.55 9.64
CA LEU A 53 -9.66 4.19 9.10
C LEU A 53 -9.33 3.17 10.20
N ASP A 54 -9.79 1.93 10.01
CA ASP A 54 -9.47 0.82 10.90
C ASP A 54 -8.08 0.23 10.60
N ILE A 55 -7.16 0.36 11.56
CA ILE A 55 -5.79 -0.16 11.45
C ILE A 55 -5.78 -1.69 11.39
N LYS A 56 -6.73 -2.39 12.04
CA LYS A 56 -6.77 -3.86 12.00
C LYS A 56 -7.00 -4.37 10.58
N LYS A 57 -7.94 -3.73 9.86
CA LYS A 57 -8.22 -4.03 8.45
C LYS A 57 -7.05 -3.67 7.55
N THR A 58 -6.32 -2.60 7.89
CA THR A 58 -5.10 -2.20 7.16
C THR A 58 -4.03 -3.29 7.27
N ASP A 59 -3.77 -3.79 8.48
CA ASP A 59 -2.77 -4.82 8.75
C ASP A 59 -3.12 -6.16 8.09
N GLU A 60 -4.39 -6.57 8.16
CA GLU A 60 -4.90 -7.76 7.46
C GLU A 60 -4.68 -7.65 5.95
N ARG A 61 -5.01 -6.50 5.36
CA ARG A 61 -4.83 -6.25 3.92
C ARG A 61 -3.36 -6.19 3.51
N LEU A 62 -2.49 -5.61 4.34
CA LEU A 62 -1.05 -5.61 4.11
C LEU A 62 -0.48 -7.03 4.11
N ARG A 63 -0.95 -7.90 5.01
CA ARG A 63 -0.54 -9.31 5.06
C ARG A 63 -0.98 -10.07 3.80
N ILE A 64 -2.23 -9.86 3.37
CA ILE A 64 -2.74 -10.46 2.13
C ILE A 64 -1.96 -9.94 0.91
N ALA A 65 -1.68 -8.64 0.86
CA ALA A 65 -0.91 -8.03 -0.22
C ALA A 65 0.54 -8.54 -0.27
N GLY A 66 1.20 -8.66 0.88
CA GLY A 66 2.54 -9.25 0.96
C GLY A 66 2.59 -10.68 0.42
N LYS A 67 1.63 -11.52 0.82
CA LYS A 67 1.47 -12.90 0.33
C LYS A 67 1.11 -12.99 -1.15
N PHE A 68 0.38 -12.01 -1.66
CA PHE A 68 0.02 -11.96 -3.07
C PHE A 68 1.23 -11.58 -3.92
N LEU A 69 1.93 -10.50 -3.54
CA LEU A 69 3.12 -10.00 -4.24
C LEU A 69 4.31 -10.97 -4.16
N SER A 70 4.43 -11.77 -3.10
CA SER A 70 5.52 -12.74 -2.97
C SER A 70 5.46 -13.86 -4.02
N ARG A 71 4.29 -14.13 -4.60
CA ARG A 71 4.09 -15.16 -5.64
C ARG A 71 4.61 -14.76 -7.02
N PHE A 72 4.79 -13.47 -7.26
CA PHE A 72 5.26 -12.95 -8.54
C PHE A 72 6.78 -12.75 -8.53
N GLU A 73 7.37 -12.83 -9.72
CA GLU A 73 8.78 -12.52 -9.89
C GLU A 73 9.05 -11.04 -9.57
N PRO A 74 10.16 -10.72 -8.86
CA PRO A 74 10.53 -9.34 -8.51
C PRO A 74 10.47 -8.37 -9.69
N SER A 75 11.06 -8.75 -10.81
CA SER A 75 11.12 -7.96 -12.04
C SER A 75 9.72 -7.62 -12.53
N LYS A 76 8.80 -8.59 -12.54
CA LYS A 76 7.44 -8.44 -13.07
C LYS A 76 6.48 -7.64 -12.20
N ILE A 77 6.91 -7.14 -11.04
CA ILE A 77 6.14 -6.22 -10.22
C ILE A 77 6.44 -4.78 -10.66
N MET A 78 5.41 -4.03 -11.05
CA MET A 78 5.52 -2.59 -11.28
C MET A 78 4.90 -1.82 -10.12
N VAL A 79 5.61 -0.82 -9.63
CA VAL A 79 5.11 0.08 -8.56
C VAL A 79 5.06 1.50 -9.10
N VAL A 80 3.90 2.12 -9.01
CA VAL A 80 3.64 3.44 -9.60
C VAL A 80 3.30 4.47 -8.53
N SER A 81 3.91 5.64 -8.66
CA SER A 81 3.49 6.83 -7.92
C SER A 81 3.71 8.10 -8.73
N THR A 82 2.62 8.75 -9.10
CA THR A 82 2.63 10.11 -9.64
C THR A 82 2.78 11.17 -8.54
N ARG A 83 2.45 10.81 -7.30
CA ARG A 83 2.42 11.72 -6.14
C ARG A 83 3.84 12.06 -5.68
N GLN A 84 4.09 13.33 -5.36
CA GLN A 84 5.42 13.80 -4.91
C GLN A 84 5.94 13.04 -3.68
N TYR A 85 5.11 12.88 -2.65
CA TYR A 85 5.49 12.17 -1.43
C TYR A 85 5.62 10.64 -1.61
N GLY A 86 5.09 10.08 -2.70
CA GLY A 86 5.20 8.65 -3.00
C GLY A 86 6.43 8.29 -3.83
N LYS A 87 7.16 9.27 -4.39
CA LYS A 87 8.36 9.02 -5.20
C LYS A 87 9.44 8.25 -4.43
N GLN A 88 9.84 8.77 -3.26
CA GLN A 88 10.90 8.16 -2.45
C GLN A 88 10.50 6.78 -1.88
N PRO A 89 9.29 6.59 -1.30
CA PRO A 89 8.84 5.28 -0.86
C PRO A 89 8.86 4.21 -1.98
N VAL A 90 8.43 4.57 -3.20
CA VAL A 90 8.41 3.65 -4.34
C VAL A 90 9.81 3.28 -4.81
N LEU A 91 10.73 4.25 -4.89
CA LEU A 91 12.13 3.99 -5.25
C LEU A 91 12.78 3.05 -4.23
N LYS A 92 12.61 3.31 -2.94
CA LYS A 92 13.14 2.45 -1.88
C LYS A 92 12.49 1.06 -1.89
N PHE A 93 11.18 0.98 -2.08
CA PHE A 93 10.50 -0.31 -2.23
C PHE A 93 11.09 -1.13 -3.39
N ALA A 94 11.32 -0.49 -4.54
CA ALA A 94 11.94 -1.12 -5.70
C ALA A 94 13.37 -1.60 -5.41
N GLU A 95 14.19 -0.82 -4.70
CA GLU A 95 15.54 -1.22 -4.29
C GLU A 95 15.54 -2.50 -3.44
N PHE A 96 14.61 -2.65 -2.49
CA PHE A 96 14.56 -3.83 -1.60
C PHE A 96 13.91 -5.05 -2.23
N VAL A 97 12.81 -4.86 -2.96
CA VAL A 97 12.00 -5.96 -3.50
C VAL A 97 12.49 -6.41 -4.87
N GLY A 98 13.20 -5.55 -5.61
CA GLY A 98 13.61 -5.76 -6.99
C GLY A 98 12.53 -5.40 -8.02
N ALA A 99 11.51 -4.63 -7.62
CA ALA A 99 10.40 -4.22 -8.47
C ALA A 99 10.79 -3.09 -9.44
N LYS A 100 10.04 -2.91 -10.55
CA LYS A 100 10.21 -1.79 -11.47
C LYS A 100 9.49 -0.53 -10.93
N PRO A 101 10.22 0.54 -10.57
CA PRO A 101 9.57 1.78 -10.13
C PRO A 101 9.20 2.65 -11.33
N VAL A 102 7.99 3.22 -11.30
CA VAL A 102 7.58 4.31 -12.17
C VAL A 102 7.16 5.48 -11.30
N VAL A 103 7.99 6.53 -11.30
CA VAL A 103 7.79 7.71 -10.45
C VAL A 103 7.55 8.96 -11.29
N GLY A 104 6.65 9.82 -10.82
CA GLY A 104 6.30 11.05 -11.53
C GLY A 104 5.30 10.79 -12.66
N ARG A 105 5.47 11.47 -13.80
CA ARG A 105 4.49 11.39 -14.90
C ARG A 105 4.53 10.00 -15.53
N PHE A 106 3.40 9.29 -15.46
CA PHE A 106 3.20 8.05 -16.21
C PHE A 106 3.01 8.39 -17.70
N VAL A 107 3.83 7.80 -18.57
CA VAL A 107 3.73 8.02 -20.02
C VAL A 107 2.60 7.14 -20.55
N PRO A 108 1.55 7.71 -21.18
CA PRO A 108 0.49 6.90 -21.77
C PRO A 108 1.04 5.94 -22.81
N GLY A 109 0.61 4.69 -22.79
CA GLY A 109 1.09 3.64 -23.69
C GLY A 109 2.20 2.78 -23.09
N THR A 110 2.63 3.05 -21.85
CA THR A 110 3.66 2.25 -21.16
C THR A 110 3.27 0.77 -21.07
N LEU A 111 1.98 0.44 -20.92
CA LEU A 111 1.53 -0.96 -20.86
C LEU A 111 0.95 -1.48 -22.17
N THR A 112 0.49 -0.58 -23.06
CA THR A 112 -0.29 -0.96 -24.25
C THR A 112 0.47 -0.87 -25.57
N ASN A 113 1.53 -0.06 -25.66
CA ASN A 113 2.23 0.19 -26.92
C ASN A 113 3.68 -0.36 -26.90
N PRO A 114 3.95 -1.52 -27.55
CA PRO A 114 5.28 -2.14 -27.57
C PRO A 114 6.34 -1.35 -28.34
N LYS A 115 5.94 -0.32 -29.11
CA LYS A 115 6.90 0.52 -29.86
C LYS A 115 7.54 1.62 -29.01
N LEU A 116 7.04 1.86 -27.79
CA LEU A 116 7.61 2.86 -26.90
C LEU A 116 8.84 2.33 -26.19
N GLU A 117 9.84 3.18 -25.97
CA GLU A 117 11.05 2.83 -25.21
C GLU A 117 10.75 2.47 -23.76
N TRP A 118 9.69 3.07 -23.22
CA TRP A 118 9.25 2.89 -21.83
C TRP A 118 8.29 1.71 -21.66
N TYR A 119 8.03 0.96 -22.74
CA TYR A 119 7.12 -0.17 -22.71
C TYR A 119 7.55 -1.22 -21.67
N TYR A 120 6.60 -1.67 -20.87
CA TYR A 120 6.85 -2.67 -19.85
C TYR A 120 5.62 -3.56 -19.67
N GLU A 121 5.86 -4.86 -19.50
CA GLU A 121 4.82 -5.86 -19.27
C GLU A 121 4.96 -6.45 -17.85
N PRO A 122 4.33 -5.82 -16.84
CA PRO A 122 4.27 -6.36 -15.49
C PRO A 122 3.13 -7.37 -15.34
N ASP A 123 3.31 -8.33 -14.43
CA ASP A 123 2.27 -9.30 -14.06
C ASP A 123 1.38 -8.77 -12.95
N VAL A 124 1.83 -7.74 -12.21
CA VAL A 124 1.07 -7.09 -11.15
C VAL A 124 1.50 -5.63 -11.00
N ILE A 125 0.53 -4.75 -10.74
CA ILE A 125 0.77 -3.33 -10.52
C ILE A 125 0.37 -2.93 -9.10
N VAL A 126 1.24 -2.15 -8.44
CA VAL A 126 0.98 -1.52 -7.14
C VAL A 126 0.86 -0.01 -7.32
N LEU A 127 -0.32 0.54 -7.02
CA LEU A 127 -0.62 1.98 -7.13
C LEU A 127 -0.59 2.68 -5.76
N THR A 128 -0.06 3.90 -5.73
CA THR A 128 -0.06 4.71 -4.51
C THR A 128 -1.41 5.38 -4.26
N ASP A 129 -2.02 5.93 -5.32
CA ASP A 129 -3.31 6.59 -5.23
C ASP A 129 -4.08 6.37 -6.54
N PRO A 130 -5.13 5.54 -6.56
CA PRO A 130 -5.86 5.24 -7.79
C PRO A 130 -6.54 6.47 -8.41
N ARG A 131 -6.73 7.56 -7.65
CA ARG A 131 -7.31 8.80 -8.20
C ARG A 131 -6.30 9.59 -9.03
N ILE A 132 -5.05 9.68 -8.56
CA ILE A 132 -3.99 10.43 -9.26
C ILE A 132 -3.32 9.53 -10.31
N ASP A 133 -3.13 8.26 -9.97
CA ASP A 133 -2.61 7.20 -10.83
C ASP A 133 -3.72 6.58 -11.72
N SER A 134 -4.62 7.39 -12.27
CA SER A 134 -5.72 6.90 -13.13
C SER A 134 -5.23 6.33 -14.46
N GLN A 135 -4.22 6.96 -15.08
CA GLN A 135 -3.64 6.47 -16.33
C GLN A 135 -3.10 5.03 -16.25
N PRO A 136 -2.23 4.66 -15.28
CA PRO A 136 -1.78 3.28 -15.14
C PRO A 136 -2.92 2.34 -14.71
N LEU A 137 -3.92 2.83 -13.97
CA LEU A 137 -5.10 2.04 -13.62
C LEU A 137 -5.89 1.64 -14.88
N ASP A 138 -6.21 2.60 -15.73
CA ASP A 138 -6.98 2.38 -16.95
C ASP A 138 -6.22 1.46 -17.94
N GLU A 139 -4.92 1.67 -18.11
CA GLU A 139 -4.10 0.82 -18.96
C GLU A 139 -3.97 -0.61 -18.40
N ALA A 140 -3.80 -0.76 -17.08
CA ALA A 140 -3.76 -2.08 -16.44
C ALA A 140 -5.07 -2.85 -16.63
N LEU A 141 -6.21 -2.16 -16.56
CA LEU A 141 -7.53 -2.74 -16.84
C LEU A 141 -7.70 -3.16 -18.30
N MET A 142 -7.17 -2.39 -19.26
CA MET A 142 -7.21 -2.76 -20.67
C MET A 142 -6.39 -4.02 -20.97
N VAL A 143 -5.24 -4.18 -20.30
CA VAL A 143 -4.35 -5.33 -20.48
C VAL A 143 -4.80 -6.55 -19.66
N GLY A 144 -5.52 -6.33 -18.56
CA GLY A 144 -5.99 -7.39 -17.65
C GLY A 144 -4.97 -7.77 -16.58
N ILE A 145 -4.17 -6.80 -16.12
CA ILE A 145 -3.16 -6.99 -15.07
C ILE A 145 -3.82 -6.76 -13.70
N PRO A 146 -3.61 -7.63 -12.69
CA PRO A 146 -4.15 -7.44 -11.36
C PRO A 146 -3.57 -6.20 -10.66
N ILE A 147 -4.45 -5.44 -9.99
CA ILE A 147 -4.12 -4.14 -9.38
C ILE A 147 -4.24 -4.20 -7.85
N VAL A 148 -3.14 -3.88 -7.19
CA VAL A 148 -3.09 -3.61 -5.73
C VAL A 148 -2.96 -2.11 -5.53
N ALA A 149 -3.77 -1.50 -4.66
CA ALA A 149 -3.69 -0.05 -4.45
C ALA A 149 -3.84 0.35 -2.99
N PHE A 150 -3.11 1.40 -2.59
CA PHE A 150 -3.39 2.11 -1.35
C PHE A 150 -4.57 3.06 -1.55
N VAL A 151 -5.59 2.93 -0.70
CA VAL A 151 -6.85 3.66 -0.85
C VAL A 151 -7.19 4.44 0.42
N SER A 152 -7.49 5.72 0.24
CA SER A 152 -8.05 6.57 1.29
C SER A 152 -9.58 6.60 1.18
N THR A 153 -10.23 7.30 2.12
CA THR A 153 -11.70 7.34 2.24
C THR A 153 -12.38 7.98 1.02
N ASP A 154 -11.70 8.88 0.31
CA ASP A 154 -12.21 9.56 -0.88
C ASP A 154 -11.98 8.80 -2.20
N ASN A 155 -11.26 7.67 -2.17
CA ASN A 155 -10.99 6.90 -3.38
C ASN A 155 -12.18 6.01 -3.77
N ARG A 156 -12.29 5.71 -5.07
CA ARG A 156 -13.16 4.67 -5.62
C ARG A 156 -12.38 3.37 -5.74
N LEU A 157 -13.05 2.24 -5.55
CA LEU A 157 -12.46 0.89 -5.65
C LEU A 157 -12.72 0.22 -7.01
N GLU A 158 -13.22 0.99 -7.99
CA GLU A 158 -13.46 0.50 -9.34
C GLU A 158 -12.14 0.11 -10.00
N GLY A 159 -12.05 -1.13 -10.49
CA GLY A 159 -10.84 -1.66 -11.12
C GLY A 159 -9.69 -2.02 -10.18
N VAL A 160 -9.84 -1.87 -8.86
CA VAL A 160 -8.84 -2.28 -7.88
C VAL A 160 -9.21 -3.65 -7.29
N ASP A 161 -8.39 -4.67 -7.56
CA ASP A 161 -8.63 -6.03 -7.07
C ASP A 161 -8.35 -6.16 -5.57
N LEU A 162 -7.20 -5.61 -5.14
CA LEU A 162 -6.79 -5.63 -3.73
C LEU A 162 -6.55 -4.23 -3.20
N ALA A 163 -7.53 -3.74 -2.47
CA ALA A 163 -7.46 -2.45 -1.80
C ALA A 163 -6.85 -2.57 -0.39
N ILE A 164 -5.86 -1.72 -0.10
CA ILE A 164 -5.24 -1.55 1.21
C ILE A 164 -5.70 -0.20 1.78
N PRO A 165 -6.61 -0.18 2.77
CA PRO A 165 -7.14 1.06 3.33
C PRO A 165 -6.05 1.78 4.12
N ALA A 166 -5.62 2.95 3.67
CA ALA A 166 -4.59 3.71 4.35
C ALA A 166 -4.59 5.19 3.95
N ASN A 167 -3.92 6.01 4.75
CA ASN A 167 -3.66 7.40 4.37
C ASN A 167 -2.59 7.47 3.26
N ASN A 168 -3.03 7.67 2.02
CA ASN A 168 -2.17 7.85 0.85
C ASN A 168 -1.72 9.31 0.62
N LYS A 169 -2.02 10.24 1.55
CA LYS A 169 -1.69 11.67 1.40
C LYS A 169 -0.49 12.11 2.25
N GLY A 170 -0.23 11.45 3.37
CA GLY A 170 0.84 11.82 4.30
C GLY A 170 2.19 11.21 3.93
N ARG A 171 3.29 11.97 4.07
CA ARG A 171 4.65 11.48 3.81
C ARG A 171 5.02 10.29 4.70
N LYS A 172 4.76 10.42 6.01
CA LYS A 172 5.11 9.42 7.03
C LYS A 172 4.30 8.14 6.86
N SER A 173 3.01 8.30 6.55
CA SER A 173 2.11 7.20 6.25
C SER A 173 2.58 6.39 5.05
N LEU A 174 2.83 7.05 3.90
CA LEU A 174 3.30 6.35 2.70
C LEU A 174 4.65 5.65 2.93
N ALA A 175 5.58 6.31 3.61
CA ALA A 175 6.87 5.72 3.96
C ALA A 175 6.71 4.45 4.80
N LEU A 176 5.88 4.50 5.85
CA LEU A 176 5.60 3.35 6.69
C LEU A 176 4.91 2.22 5.92
N LEU A 177 3.91 2.53 5.09
CA LEU A 177 3.15 1.54 4.33
C LEU A 177 4.04 0.76 3.35
N TYR A 178 4.86 1.46 2.56
CA TYR A 178 5.79 0.81 1.65
C TYR A 178 6.88 0.03 2.39
N TRP A 179 7.36 0.54 3.53
CA TRP A 179 8.32 -0.17 4.37
C TRP A 179 7.73 -1.48 4.93
N VAL A 180 6.51 -1.44 5.47
CA VAL A 180 5.82 -2.65 5.98
C VAL A 180 5.56 -3.63 4.85
N LEU A 181 5.10 -3.14 3.69
CA LEU A 181 4.82 -4.00 2.53
C LEU A 181 6.10 -4.68 2.01
N ALA A 182 7.20 -3.93 1.85
CA ALA A 182 8.49 -4.49 1.44
C ALA A 182 8.97 -5.56 2.42
N ARG A 183 8.86 -5.27 3.72
CA ARG A 183 9.19 -6.23 4.78
C ARG A 183 8.35 -7.50 4.68
N GLN A 184 7.04 -7.37 4.45
CA GLN A 184 6.17 -8.55 4.29
C GLN A 184 6.52 -9.37 3.05
N VAL A 185 6.76 -8.73 1.91
CA VAL A 185 7.14 -9.44 0.68
C VAL A 185 8.44 -10.22 0.88
N LEU A 186 9.45 -9.63 1.52
CA LEU A 186 10.73 -10.30 1.78
C LEU A 186 10.65 -11.40 2.84
N ARG A 187 9.77 -11.26 3.84
CA ARG A 187 9.47 -12.33 4.81
C ARG A 187 8.80 -13.53 4.14
N GLU A 188 7.79 -13.29 3.32
CA GLU A 188 7.07 -14.36 2.61
C GLU A 188 7.94 -15.04 1.54
N ARG A 189 8.95 -14.33 0.99
CA ARG A 189 9.97 -14.91 0.09
C ARG A 189 11.09 -15.67 0.83
N GLY A 190 11.15 -15.60 2.16
CA GLY A 190 12.19 -16.25 2.96
C GLY A 190 13.56 -15.56 2.93
N SER A 191 13.67 -14.35 2.38
CA SER A 191 14.92 -13.57 2.39
C SER A 191 15.23 -12.96 3.77
N ILE A 192 14.20 -12.81 4.60
CA ILE A 192 14.25 -12.26 5.96
C ILE A 192 13.44 -13.19 6.87
N GLY A 193 13.88 -13.40 8.11
CA GLY A 193 13.15 -14.24 9.07
C GLY A 193 11.76 -13.67 9.42
N PRO A 194 10.82 -14.51 9.90
CA PRO A 194 9.43 -14.10 10.14
C PRO A 194 9.26 -12.91 11.09
N THR A 195 10.20 -12.73 12.03
CA THR A 195 10.20 -11.67 13.04
C THR A 195 11.18 -10.55 12.70
N ASP A 196 12.10 -10.78 11.77
CA ASP A 196 13.20 -9.87 11.49
C ASP A 196 12.72 -8.62 10.74
N ASN A 197 13.37 -7.50 11.03
CA ASN A 197 13.10 -6.22 10.38
C ASN A 197 14.00 -6.00 9.17
N LEU A 198 13.61 -5.08 8.31
CA LEU A 198 14.51 -4.56 7.28
C LEU A 198 15.73 -3.93 7.95
N PRO A 199 16.90 -3.95 7.28
CA PRO A 199 18.12 -3.33 7.80
C PRO A 199 18.00 -1.79 7.92
N VAL A 200 16.98 -1.19 7.30
CA VAL A 200 16.70 0.24 7.35
C VAL A 200 15.40 0.53 8.09
N THR A 201 15.34 1.70 8.73
CA THR A 201 14.12 2.23 9.35
C THR A 201 13.17 2.83 8.31
N HIS A 202 11.91 2.97 8.67
CA HIS A 202 10.86 3.58 7.83
C HIS A 202 11.17 5.04 7.45
N GLU A 203 12.02 5.72 8.21
CA GLU A 203 12.45 7.11 7.95
C GLU A 203 13.18 7.26 6.61
N VAL A 204 13.94 6.24 6.19
CA VAL A 204 14.68 6.25 4.91
C VAL A 204 13.73 6.29 3.70
N PHE A 205 12.50 5.81 3.89
CA PHE A 205 11.46 5.84 2.86
C PHE A 205 10.75 7.20 2.80
N GLU A 206 10.94 8.08 3.78
CA GLU A 206 10.30 9.40 3.75
C GLU A 206 10.87 10.26 2.63
N SER A 207 9.99 10.86 1.83
CA SER A 207 10.39 11.85 0.85
C SER A 207 10.99 13.06 1.55
N SER A 208 12.23 13.40 1.18
CA SER A 208 12.78 14.73 1.46
C SER A 208 11.98 15.77 0.69
N THR A 209 11.72 16.91 1.34
CA THR A 209 10.82 18.02 0.95
C THR A 209 10.59 18.20 -0.54
#